data_AF-A0A6L7WWJ2-F1
#
_entry.id   AF-A0A6L7WWJ2-F1
#
_cell.length_a   1.000
_cell.length_b   1.000
_cell.length_c   1.000
_cell.angle_alpha   90.00
_cell.angle_beta   90.00
_cell.angle_gamma   90.00
#
_symmetry.space_group_name_H-M   'P 1'
#
loop_
_entity.id
_entity.type
_entity.pdbx_description
1 polymer ?
#
loop_
_entity_poly.entity_id
_entity_poly.type
_entity_poly.pdbx_seq_one_letter_code
_entity_poly.pdbx_strand_id
1 'polypeptide(L)' 'MPAQPESVTLAFPDGAKRTYACPVTGHDVAAAISPGLAKAALAVRLDGDLRDLTRPITADGAIEIVT' A
#
# COMPACT_ATOMS: atom_id res chain seq x y z
N MET A 1 -7.20 -20.15 20.20
CA MET A 1 -7.07 -19.80 18.78
C MET A 1 -6.01 -18.70 18.65
N PRO A 2 -4.75 -19.03 18.34
CA PRO A 2 -3.76 -18.01 18.03
C PRO A 2 -3.13 -18.24 16.66
N ALA A 3 -3.28 -17.28 15.76
CA ALA A 3 -2.25 -16.88 14.79
C ALA A 3 -2.85 -15.72 14.01
N GLN A 4 -2.56 -14.52 14.48
CA GLN A 4 -2.73 -13.27 13.74
C GLN A 4 -1.54 -13.17 12.77
N PRO A 5 -1.73 -13.25 11.45
CA PRO A 5 -0.83 -12.59 10.51
C PRO A 5 -1.64 -11.49 9.82
N GLU A 6 -2.04 -10.46 10.55
CA GLU A 6 -3.05 -9.50 10.03
C GLU A 6 -2.46 -8.15 9.65
N SER A 7 -1.17 -7.90 9.88
CA SER A 7 -0.58 -6.58 9.72
C SER A 7 0.48 -6.59 8.63
N VAL A 8 0.26 -5.78 7.60
CA VAL A 8 1.17 -5.60 6.47
C VAL A 8 1.90 -4.27 6.63
N THR A 9 3.23 -4.29 6.67
CA THR A 9 4.03 -3.06 6.71
C THR A 9 4.33 -2.61 5.30
N LEU A 10 3.82 -1.44 4.94
CA LEU A 10 4.01 -0.82 3.64
C LEU A 10 4.94 0.37 3.78
N ALA A 11 6.02 0.37 3.01
CA ALA A 11 7.01 1.43 2.96
C ALA A 11 6.81 2.27 1.69
N PHE A 12 6.62 3.57 1.84
CA PHE A 12 6.43 4.50 0.74
C PHE A 12 7.79 5.04 0.24
N PRO A 13 7.90 5.42 -1.05
CA PRO A 13 9.08 6.11 -1.58
C PRO A 13 9.33 7.47 -0.91
N ASP A 14 8.31 8.05 -0.28
CA ASP A 14 8.42 9.23 0.58
C ASP A 14 9.13 8.95 1.92
N GLY A 15 9.49 7.70 2.20
CA GLY A 15 10.12 7.29 3.46
C GLY A 15 9.15 7.02 4.60
N ALA A 16 7.85 7.26 4.40
CA ALA A 16 6.82 6.89 5.36
C ALA A 16 6.67 5.35 5.39
N LYS A 17 6.57 4.76 6.58
CA LYS A 17 6.26 3.34 6.74
C LYS A 17 4.99 3.24 7.58
N ARG A 18 3.98 2.55 7.06
CA ARG A 18 2.73 2.36 7.78
C ARG A 18 2.35 0.90 7.82
N THR A 19 1.88 0.49 8.98
CA THR A 19 1.38 -0.86 9.22
C THR A 19 -0.14 -0.82 9.06
N TYR A 20 -0.65 -1.58 8.10
CA TYR A 20 -2.07 -1.67 7.80
C TYR A 20 -2.59 -3.06 8.15
N ALA A 21 -3.85 -3.14 8.59
CA ALA A 21 -4.50 -4.42 8.77
C ALA A 21 -4.97 -4.99 7.42
N CYS A 22 -4.63 -6.23 7.10
CA CYS A 22 -5.12 -6.94 5.93
C CYS A 22 -6.65 -7.15 6.01
N PRO A 23 -7.37 -7.10 4.88
CA PRO A 23 -6.94 -6.69 3.54
C PRO A 23 -7.01 -5.17 3.36
N VAL A 24 -5.88 -4.55 2.99
CA VAL A 24 -5.83 -3.13 2.61
C VAL A 24 -5.65 -2.99 1.10
N THR A 25 -6.27 -2.01 0.45
CA THR A 25 -6.11 -1.78 -1.01
C THR A 25 -5.09 -0.70 -1.31
N GLY A 26 -4.42 -0.76 -2.46
CA GLY A 26 -3.47 0.28 -2.89
C GLY A 26 -4.08 1.69 -2.88
N HIS A 27 -5.36 1.82 -3.22
CA HIS A 27 -6.10 3.08 -3.12
C HIS A 27 -6.30 3.55 -1.67
N ASP A 28 -6.68 2.67 -0.74
CA ASP A 28 -6.87 3.02 0.67
C ASP A 28 -5.55 3.43 1.33
N VAL A 29 -4.48 2.69 1.01
CA VAL A 29 -3.11 3.01 1.39
C VAL A 29 -2.71 4.39 0.84
N ALA A 30 -2.92 4.66 -0.45
CA ALA A 30 -2.61 5.94 -1.08
C ALA A 30 -3.40 7.10 -0.46
N ALA A 31 -4.70 6.90 -0.23
CA ALA A 31 -5.59 7.90 0.37
C ALA A 31 -5.22 8.18 1.82
N ALA A 32 -4.80 7.17 2.58
CA ALA A 32 -4.36 7.30 3.95
C ALA A 32 -3.03 8.07 4.08
N ILE A 33 -2.18 8.09 3.06
CA ILE A 33 -0.97 8.93 3.01
C ILE A 33 -1.37 10.38 2.75
N SER A 34 -2.04 10.63 1.63
CA SER A 34 -2.39 11.97 1.16
C SER A 34 -3.45 11.89 0.07
N PRO A 35 -4.58 12.62 0.19
CA PRO A 35 -5.59 12.66 -0.85
C PRO A 35 -5.06 13.23 -2.19
N GLY A 36 -4.02 14.07 -2.15
CA GLY A 36 -3.34 14.56 -3.35
C GLY A 36 -2.53 13.48 -4.08
N LEU A 37 -1.89 12.57 -3.34
CA LEU A 37 -1.14 11.45 -3.91
C LEU A 37 -2.09 10.40 -4.48
N ALA A 38 -3.18 10.08 -3.78
CA ALA A 38 -4.22 9.19 -4.30
C ALA A 38 -4.88 9.72 -5.59
N LYS A 39 -4.97 11.05 -5.74
CA LYS A 39 -5.54 11.69 -6.93
C LYS A 39 -4.56 11.73 -8.11
N ALA A 40 -3.27 11.79 -7.82
CA ALA A 40 -2.22 11.70 -8.82
C ALA A 40 -1.89 10.24 -9.17
N ALA A 41 -2.16 9.28 -8.29
CA ALA A 41 -1.85 7.86 -8.47
C ALA A 41 -2.50 7.24 -9.71
N LEU A 42 -1.68 6.85 -10.69
CA LEU A 42 -2.01 6.08 -11.88
C LEU A 42 -1.85 4.55 -11.65
N ALA A 43 -0.81 4.14 -10.92
CA ALA A 43 -0.54 2.74 -10.58
C ALA A 43 0.21 2.62 -9.25
N VAL A 44 0.36 1.39 -8.70
CA VAL A 44 1.17 1.15 -7.51
C VAL A 44 2.20 0.06 -7.80
N ARG A 45 3.50 0.30 -7.61
CA ARG A 45 4.51 -0.76 -7.60
C ARG A 45 4.69 -1.27 -6.18
N LEU A 46 4.49 -2.55 -5.93
CA LEU A 46 4.77 -3.18 -4.65
C LEU A 46 5.99 -4.08 -4.78
N ASP A 47 7.05 -3.81 -4.03
CA ASP A 47 8.31 -4.59 -4.06
C ASP A 47 8.91 -4.73 -5.48
N GLY A 48 8.65 -3.72 -6.32
CA GLY A 48 9.02 -3.71 -7.73
C GLY A 48 7.97 -4.28 -8.69
N ASP A 49 6.92 -4.93 -8.19
CA ASP A 49 5.80 -5.52 -8.95
C ASP A 49 4.72 -4.45 -9.23
N LEU A 50 4.52 -4.07 -10.49
CA LEU A 50 3.48 -3.12 -10.87
C LEU A 50 2.10 -3.75 -10.66
N ARG A 51 1.31 -3.14 -9.78
CA ARG A 51 -0.03 -3.56 -9.36
C ARG A 51 -1.03 -2.43 -9.52
N ASP A 52 -2.29 -2.84 -9.63
CA ASP A 52 -3.43 -1.94 -9.70
C ASP A 52 -3.82 -1.37 -8.33
N LEU A 53 -4.36 -0.16 -8.34
CA LEU A 53 -4.88 0.55 -7.16
C LEU A 53 -6.02 -0.20 -6.46
N THR A 54 -6.79 -0.99 -7.21
CA THR A 54 -7.91 -1.82 -6.72
C THR A 54 -7.48 -3.18 -6.17
N ARG A 55 -6.21 -3.56 -6.32
CA ARG A 55 -5.75 -4.87 -5.85
C ARG A 55 -5.49 -4.85 -4.34
N PRO A 56 -6.04 -5.80 -3.56
CA PRO A 56 -5.74 -5.92 -2.15
C PRO A 56 -4.27 -6.33 -1.96
N ILE A 57 -3.62 -5.64 -1.03
CA ILE A 57 -2.25 -5.84 -0.62
C ILE A 57 -2.27 -6.72 0.62
N THR A 58 -1.78 -7.95 0.44
CA THR A 58 -1.64 -8.97 1.49
C THR A 58 -0.17 -9.28 1.78
N ALA A 59 0.76 -8.55 1.16
CA ALA A 59 2.21 -8.74 1.31
C ALA A 59 2.87 -7.42 1.72
N ASP A 60 3.77 -7.51 2.68
CA ASP A 60 4.61 -6.41 3.14
C ASP A 60 5.65 -6.05 2.09
N GLY A 61 6.05 -4.79 2.06
CA GLY A 61 7.02 -4.34 1.06
C GLY A 61 7.01 -2.84 0.82
N ALA A 62 7.89 -2.42 -0.08
CA ALA A 62 7.93 -1.05 -0.55
C ALA A 62 6.82 -0.82 -1.58
N ILE A 63 5.87 0.06 -1.29
CA ILE A 63 4.85 0.48 -2.23
C ILE A 63 5.19 1.85 -2.80
N GLU A 64 5.47 1.89 -4.09
CA GLU A 64 5.69 3.10 -4.87
C GLU A 64 4.43 3.46 -5.62
N ILE A 65 3.85 4.62 -5.31
CA ILE A 65 2.73 5.13 -6.08
C ILE A 65 3.30 5.79 -7.33
N VAL A 66 2.97 5.21 -8.48
CA VAL A 66 3.25 5.82 -9.78
C VAL A 66 2.14 6.83 -10.01
N THR A 67 2.45 8.11 -9.86
CA THR A 67 1.57 9.21 -10.27
C THR A 67 1.75 9.52 -11.74
#